data_AF-A0A814MPL9-F1
#
_entry.id   AF-A0A814MPL9-F1
#
_cell.length_a   1.000
_cell.length_b   1.000
_cell.length_c   1.000
_cell.angle_alpha   90.00
_cell.angle_beta   90.00
_cell.angle_gamma   90.00
#
_symmetry.space_group_name_H-M   'P 1'
#
loop_
_entity.id
_entity.type
_entity.pdbx_description
1 polymer ?
#
loop_
_entity_poly.entity_id
_entity_poly.type
_entity_poly.pdbx_seq_one_letter_code
_entity_poly.pdbx_strand_id
1 'polypeptide(L)'
;MQRPPTMMNAPGGILPPNAPVGAPSMRPMVTQSPMQAAMMPQQSPQGSMMSRPVGSPYGVMNRTPIYDKTKRPSYTNDPRQQPMMQPGQQPMMPYGAAMAGPNQAMMPNAGGAGPIRPQKRRKRLTEKIIHKQIRSLVPESQAYIELLRLEQKLDSVLMRKRLDLQETLKRPQKIKKKLRIFISHQYPVRFDSDAAGMDDEQVQYWEMRVEGRLLDDPNTNKYDQGKAKRKFSSFFRSLVIELDKDLYGPDNHLVEWHRTNATAETDGFQVRRPGDQNVKCTILMVLDHSPPQFRLDARLARLLSITNGTRQTLIHAIWQYIKTHKLQDSEEREFINCDHHLQSIFDCARLRFSDLPSKLNKLILPSEPIVINHTLCLGTDPKKHACYDIDVEVDDPVRDSMRSFLTPQNTHELEELDGKILQYIDSINQLKQSREFYLSFADDPQGFICKWLASQSRDLKVITDSTTGNAEEERRADYYTEQWSYEAVSRYFYNKVQQKRVELEQALGIRNP
;
A
#
# COMPACT_ATOMS: atom_id res chain seq x y z
N MET A 1 -12.02 56.60 -33.57
CA MET A 1 -11.40 57.71 -34.32
C MET A 1 -9.89 57.58 -34.18
N GLN A 2 -9.23 57.03 -35.20
CA GLN A 2 -8.40 57.75 -36.17
C GLN A 2 -7.01 58.16 -35.61
N ARG A 3 -5.97 57.55 -36.23
CA ARG A 3 -4.52 57.88 -36.26
C ARG A 3 -4.27 59.36 -36.64
N PRO A 4 -3.04 59.99 -36.57
CA PRO A 4 -1.71 59.46 -36.98
C PRO A 4 -0.46 60.09 -36.22
N PRO A 5 0.78 60.25 -36.77
CA PRO A 5 1.83 59.21 -36.98
C PRO A 5 3.33 59.60 -36.67
N THR A 6 4.22 58.60 -36.77
CA THR A 6 5.65 58.56 -37.27
C THR A 6 6.84 59.34 -36.66
N MET A 7 7.97 58.64 -36.48
CA MET A 7 9.35 58.84 -37.08
C MET A 7 10.24 57.61 -36.70
N MET A 8 10.70 56.71 -37.59
CA MET A 8 11.98 56.66 -38.36
C MET A 8 13.24 57.03 -37.52
N ASN A 9 14.41 56.36 -37.54
CA ASN A 9 15.07 55.45 -38.48
C ASN A 9 16.30 54.79 -37.76
N ALA A 10 16.74 53.61 -38.21
CA ALA A 10 18.09 53.03 -37.96
C ALA A 10 18.95 53.20 -39.24
N PRO A 11 20.30 53.01 -39.26
CA PRO A 11 20.88 51.65 -39.27
C PRO A 11 22.34 51.48 -38.76
N GLY A 12 22.76 50.22 -38.58
CA GLY A 12 24.11 49.73 -38.94
C GLY A 12 25.10 49.41 -37.81
N GLY A 13 25.46 48.13 -37.66
CA GLY A 13 26.60 47.70 -36.83
C GLY A 13 26.79 46.18 -36.79
N ILE A 14 27.87 45.72 -37.43
CA ILE A 14 28.22 44.34 -37.80
C ILE A 14 28.87 43.57 -36.63
N LEU A 15 28.54 42.28 -36.50
CA LEU A 15 29.20 41.29 -35.61
C LEU A 15 30.44 40.65 -36.26
N PRO A 16 31.43 40.24 -35.44
CA PRO A 16 32.08 38.94 -35.68
C PRO A 16 32.26 38.07 -34.40
N PRO A 17 32.66 36.78 -34.54
CA PRO A 17 32.48 35.72 -33.53
C PRO A 17 33.78 35.14 -32.94
N ASN A 18 33.71 34.50 -31.75
CA ASN A 18 34.36 33.24 -31.30
C ASN A 18 34.74 33.18 -29.80
N ALA A 19 34.10 32.26 -29.08
CA ALA A 19 34.62 31.24 -28.12
C ALA A 19 35.51 31.65 -26.90
N PRO A 20 35.92 30.71 -26.01
CA PRO A 20 35.18 30.26 -24.82
C PRO A 20 35.97 30.48 -23.50
N VAL A 21 35.30 30.51 -22.34
CA VAL A 21 35.99 30.54 -21.03
C VAL A 21 35.38 29.52 -20.06
N GLY A 22 36.24 28.66 -19.54
CA GLY A 22 35.92 27.49 -18.71
C GLY A 22 35.53 27.81 -17.26
N ALA A 23 34.80 26.86 -16.67
CA ALA A 23 34.46 26.82 -15.26
C ALA A 23 35.45 25.90 -14.50
N PRO A 24 35.91 26.26 -13.28
CA PRO A 24 36.75 25.39 -12.48
C PRO A 24 35.94 24.41 -11.61
N SER A 25 36.46 23.19 -11.56
CA SER A 25 36.03 22.05 -10.75
C SER A 25 36.47 22.19 -9.30
N MET A 26 35.55 22.08 -8.34
CA MET A 26 35.84 21.91 -6.91
C MET A 26 35.47 20.49 -6.46
N ARG A 27 36.46 19.76 -5.95
CA ARG A 27 36.35 18.43 -5.32
C ARG A 27 35.80 18.56 -3.89
N PRO A 28 35.03 17.59 -3.37
CA PRO A 28 34.75 17.49 -1.93
C PRO A 28 35.87 16.73 -1.21
N MET A 29 36.35 17.31 -0.11
CA MET A 29 37.23 16.65 0.87
C MET A 29 36.44 15.66 1.74
N VAL A 30 37.05 14.50 1.96
CA VAL A 30 36.62 13.44 2.87
C VAL A 30 37.26 13.70 4.23
N THR A 31 36.45 13.89 5.28
CA THR A 31 36.93 13.93 6.67
C THR A 31 36.67 12.58 7.35
N GLN A 32 37.77 11.97 7.79
CA GLN A 32 37.84 10.74 8.58
C GLN A 32 37.33 10.97 10.00
N SER A 33 36.66 9.97 10.58
CA SER A 33 36.44 9.83 12.03
C SER A 33 37.16 8.58 12.52
N PRO A 34 37.90 8.62 13.64
CA PRO A 34 38.60 7.46 14.17
C PRO A 34 37.71 6.56 15.05
N MET A 35 38.13 5.29 15.09
CA MET A 35 37.54 4.13 15.77
C MET A 35 37.77 4.09 17.29
N GLN A 36 36.77 3.50 17.96
CA GLN A 36 36.82 2.46 19.01
C GLN A 36 37.48 2.74 20.37
N ALA A 37 36.65 2.60 21.42
CA ALA A 37 37.03 1.97 22.67
C ALA A 37 35.91 1.02 23.13
N ALA A 38 36.31 -0.14 23.62
CA ALA A 38 35.50 -1.30 23.98
C ALA A 38 34.78 -1.15 25.33
N MET A 39 33.67 -1.88 25.53
CA MET A 39 33.39 -2.63 26.76
C MET A 39 32.16 -3.55 26.63
N MET A 40 32.27 -4.71 27.28
CA MET A 40 31.36 -5.86 27.29
C MET A 40 30.14 -5.69 28.25
N PRO A 41 29.15 -6.61 28.22
CA PRO A 41 27.82 -6.42 28.81
C PRO A 41 27.69 -6.95 30.25
N GLN A 42 26.78 -6.38 31.04
CA GLN A 42 26.35 -7.00 32.30
C GLN A 42 24.86 -6.80 32.59
N GLN A 43 24.30 -7.85 33.21
CA GLN A 43 22.90 -8.11 33.52
C GLN A 43 22.39 -7.32 34.75
N SER A 44 21.06 -7.15 34.80
CA SER A 44 20.14 -6.79 35.91
C SER A 44 20.49 -7.41 37.29
N PRO A 45 20.00 -6.91 38.48
CA PRO A 45 18.57 -6.63 38.76
C PRO A 45 18.17 -5.58 39.85
N GLN A 46 16.88 -5.24 39.80
CA GLN A 46 15.90 -4.93 40.87
C GLN A 46 16.38 -4.67 42.32
N GLY A 47 16.00 -3.50 42.87
CA GLY A 47 16.10 -3.20 44.31
C GLY A 47 15.26 -1.98 44.71
N SER A 48 14.29 -2.21 45.60
CA SER A 48 13.38 -1.25 46.24
C SER A 48 14.07 -0.43 47.35
N MET A 49 13.76 0.87 47.50
CA MET A 49 13.81 1.52 48.82
C MET A 49 12.74 2.61 48.99
N MET A 50 12.09 2.53 50.16
CA MET A 50 11.12 3.45 50.74
C MET A 50 11.73 4.82 51.04
N SER A 51 10.93 5.90 50.97
CA SER A 51 11.01 7.08 51.85
C SER A 51 9.76 7.98 51.72
N ARG A 52 9.04 8.13 52.84
CA ARG A 52 8.14 9.24 53.25
C ARG A 52 8.59 9.62 54.69
N PRO A 53 8.11 10.70 55.35
CA PRO A 53 7.21 11.81 54.96
C PRO A 53 7.86 13.21 55.26
N VAL A 54 7.24 14.36 54.94
CA VAL A 54 6.48 15.31 55.81
C VAL A 54 6.20 16.53 54.88
N GLY A 55 5.10 17.30 54.84
CA GLY A 55 3.85 17.43 55.57
C GLY A 55 3.05 18.57 54.89
N SER A 56 1.71 18.51 54.94
CA SER A 56 0.75 19.57 54.56
C SER A 56 0.26 20.27 55.85
N PRO A 57 -0.35 21.48 55.85
CA PRO A 57 -1.80 21.65 55.60
C PRO A 57 -2.12 22.98 54.86
N TYR A 58 -3.26 23.22 54.21
CA TYR A 58 -4.70 23.22 54.57
C TYR A 58 -5.51 22.94 53.27
N GLY A 59 -6.72 22.38 53.20
CA GLY A 59 -7.74 21.97 54.17
C GLY A 59 -9.14 22.44 53.67
N VAL A 60 -10.00 21.55 53.15
CA VAL A 60 -11.47 21.73 53.11
C VAL A 60 -12.17 20.37 53.28
N MET A 61 -13.26 20.40 54.07
CA MET A 61 -13.91 19.34 54.83
C MET A 61 -14.79 18.31 54.08
N ASN A 62 -14.93 17.17 54.77
CA ASN A 62 -15.73 15.96 54.55
C ASN A 62 -17.26 16.14 54.40
N ARG A 63 -17.86 15.20 53.67
CA ARG A 63 -19.22 14.66 53.92
C ARG A 63 -19.12 13.39 54.77
N THR A 64 -20.03 13.22 55.73
CA THR A 64 -20.23 11.98 56.51
C THR A 64 -21.19 11.00 55.81
N PRO A 65 -21.06 9.68 56.05
CA PRO A 65 -21.93 8.65 55.47
C PRO A 65 -22.97 8.08 56.45
N ILE A 66 -24.09 7.58 55.90
CA ILE A 66 -25.14 6.83 56.60
C ILE A 66 -24.79 5.33 56.62
N TYR A 67 -25.03 4.71 57.78
CA TYR A 67 -24.91 3.28 58.07
C TYR A 67 -26.04 2.45 57.45
N ASP A 68 -25.74 1.24 56.95
CA ASP A 68 -26.55 0.05 57.29
C ASP A 68 -25.72 -1.26 57.23
N LYS A 69 -26.07 -2.18 58.12
CA LYS A 69 -25.42 -3.47 58.41
C LYS A 69 -26.20 -4.60 57.73
N THR A 70 -25.50 -5.60 57.17
CA THR A 70 -25.68 -7.02 57.55
C THR A 70 -24.62 -7.93 56.90
N LYS A 71 -24.01 -8.78 57.75
CA LYS A 71 -23.12 -9.94 57.49
C LYS A 71 -23.92 -11.09 56.85
N ARG A 72 -23.42 -12.14 56.16
CA ARG A 72 -22.25 -13.05 56.36
C ARG A 72 -22.09 -13.99 55.10
N PRO A 73 -21.01 -14.78 54.97
CA PRO A 73 -20.54 -15.46 53.74
C PRO A 73 -20.63 -17.01 53.76
N SER A 74 -20.39 -17.70 52.62
CA SER A 74 -20.00 -19.14 52.51
C SER A 74 -19.54 -19.47 51.05
N TYR A 75 -18.29 -19.87 50.80
CA TYR A 75 -17.67 -21.22 50.74
C TYR A 75 -17.86 -22.03 49.43
N THR A 76 -16.74 -22.16 48.68
CA THR A 76 -16.12 -23.36 48.05
C THR A 76 -16.95 -24.55 47.56
N ASN A 77 -16.79 -24.95 46.28
CA ASN A 77 -16.19 -26.22 45.79
C ASN A 77 -16.76 -26.69 44.45
N ASP A 78 -15.84 -27.05 43.54
CA ASP A 78 -15.98 -28.00 42.42
C ASP A 78 -15.49 -29.38 42.94
N PRO A 79 -16.02 -30.56 42.51
CA PRO A 79 -15.31 -31.34 41.48
C PRO A 79 -16.14 -32.35 40.60
N ARG A 80 -15.63 -32.57 39.37
CA ARG A 80 -15.38 -33.86 38.64
C ARG A 80 -16.48 -34.64 37.85
N GLN A 81 -16.19 -34.83 36.53
CA GLN A 81 -16.02 -36.08 35.70
C GLN A 81 -17.09 -37.21 35.75
N GLN A 82 -17.50 -38.00 34.73
CA GLN A 82 -17.12 -38.38 33.34
C GLN A 82 -18.26 -39.36 32.80
N PRO A 83 -18.13 -40.20 31.71
CA PRO A 83 -18.52 -40.00 30.30
C PRO A 83 -19.52 -41.07 29.75
N MET A 84 -19.84 -41.11 28.43
CA MET A 84 -20.25 -42.33 27.69
C MET A 84 -20.17 -42.14 26.15
N MET A 85 -19.95 -43.26 25.44
CA MET A 85 -19.42 -43.40 24.08
C MET A 85 -20.45 -43.47 22.93
N GLN A 86 -19.89 -43.27 21.72
CA GLN A 86 -20.33 -43.46 20.32
C GLN A 86 -20.93 -44.86 19.99
N PRO A 87 -21.56 -45.14 18.80
CA PRO A 87 -20.82 -45.23 17.50
C PRO A 87 -21.62 -44.97 16.18
N GLY A 88 -20.89 -44.81 15.06
CA GLY A 88 -21.35 -45.32 13.73
C GLY A 88 -21.20 -44.40 12.51
N GLN A 89 -20.41 -44.84 11.52
CA GLN A 89 -19.96 -44.14 10.30
C GLN A 89 -20.84 -44.33 9.04
N GLN A 90 -21.05 -43.23 8.29
CA GLN A 90 -20.94 -43.01 6.81
C GLN A 90 -21.84 -43.77 5.78
N PRO A 91 -21.82 -43.43 4.45
CA PRO A 91 -22.43 -42.23 3.82
C PRO A 91 -23.20 -42.56 2.49
N MET A 92 -23.95 -41.63 1.88
CA MET A 92 -24.21 -41.64 0.41
C MET A 92 -24.70 -40.29 -0.14
N MET A 93 -24.34 -40.07 -1.40
CA MET A 93 -24.30 -38.84 -2.22
C MET A 93 -25.65 -38.50 -2.94
N PRO A 94 -25.74 -37.36 -3.67
CA PRO A 94 -26.98 -36.59 -3.85
C PRO A 94 -27.61 -36.67 -5.24
N TYR A 95 -28.91 -36.35 -5.30
CA TYR A 95 -29.67 -35.83 -6.45
C TYR A 95 -30.64 -34.80 -5.85
N GLY A 96 -30.95 -33.63 -6.40
CA GLY A 96 -30.95 -33.14 -7.77
C GLY A 96 -32.29 -32.40 -7.97
N ALA A 97 -32.23 -31.17 -8.50
CA ALA A 97 -33.32 -30.36 -9.08
C ALA A 97 -34.27 -29.54 -8.16
N ALA A 98 -34.02 -28.22 -8.19
CA ALA A 98 -34.91 -27.12 -8.55
C ALA A 98 -36.40 -27.13 -8.13
N MET A 99 -36.85 -26.02 -7.49
CA MET A 99 -37.90 -25.12 -8.01
C MET A 99 -38.10 -23.91 -7.08
N ALA A 100 -38.63 -22.83 -7.66
CA ALA A 100 -38.58 -21.45 -7.18
C ALA A 100 -39.80 -21.00 -6.34
N GLY A 101 -39.52 -20.28 -5.24
CA GLY A 101 -40.28 -19.17 -4.60
C GLY A 101 -41.71 -19.39 -4.04
N PRO A 102 -42.31 -18.42 -3.31
CA PRO A 102 -41.75 -17.28 -2.57
C PRO A 102 -42.32 -17.11 -1.12
N ASN A 103 -41.78 -16.11 -0.40
CA ASN A 103 -42.28 -15.46 0.84
C ASN A 103 -42.20 -16.18 2.20
N GLN A 104 -41.27 -15.72 3.05
CA GLN A 104 -41.54 -15.52 4.47
C GLN A 104 -40.63 -14.44 5.07
N ALA A 105 -41.24 -13.60 5.91
CA ALA A 105 -40.70 -12.38 6.50
C ALA A 105 -39.55 -12.64 7.49
N MET A 106 -38.51 -11.79 7.46
CA MET A 106 -37.46 -11.72 8.48
C MET A 106 -37.80 -10.65 9.52
N MET A 107 -37.85 -11.05 10.79
CA MET A 107 -37.84 -10.15 11.94
C MET A 107 -36.47 -9.47 12.10
N PRO A 108 -36.39 -8.23 12.62
CA PRO A 108 -35.13 -7.58 12.91
C PRO A 108 -34.60 -8.03 14.29
N ASN A 109 -33.44 -8.69 14.30
CA ASN A 109 -32.73 -9.06 15.51
C ASN A 109 -32.02 -7.83 16.09
N ALA A 110 -32.53 -7.32 17.21
CA ALA A 110 -31.88 -6.31 18.03
C ALA A 110 -31.04 -7.01 19.12
N GLY A 111 -29.75 -6.68 19.21
CA GLY A 111 -28.94 -7.02 20.39
C GLY A 111 -27.47 -7.23 20.07
N GLY A 112 -26.61 -6.33 20.55
CA GLY A 112 -25.17 -6.56 20.61
C GLY A 112 -24.28 -5.33 20.37
N ALA A 113 -24.54 -4.21 21.03
CA ALA A 113 -23.58 -3.10 21.08
C ALA A 113 -22.39 -3.49 21.98
N GLY A 114 -21.34 -4.05 21.38
CA GLY A 114 -20.04 -4.16 22.03
C GLY A 114 -19.42 -2.78 22.27
N PRO A 115 -18.58 -2.60 23.29
CA PRO A 115 -17.98 -1.31 23.60
C PRO A 115 -17.11 -0.84 22.44
N ILE A 116 -17.49 0.30 21.87
CA ILE A 116 -16.73 1.02 20.85
C ILE A 116 -15.39 1.42 21.47
N ARG A 117 -14.31 0.73 21.09
CA ARG A 117 -12.94 1.21 21.34
C ARG A 117 -12.83 2.62 20.76
N PRO A 118 -12.35 3.63 21.51
CA PRO A 118 -12.13 4.95 20.94
C PRO A 118 -11.03 4.82 19.89
N GLN A 119 -11.40 4.85 18.62
CA GLN A 119 -10.45 5.09 17.54
C GLN A 119 -9.74 6.39 17.88
N LYS A 120 -8.40 6.34 18.00
CA LYS A 120 -7.55 7.53 18.10
C LYS A 120 -7.98 8.49 16.99
N ARG A 121 -8.75 9.51 17.33
CA ARG A 121 -9.14 10.56 16.38
C ARG A 121 -7.84 11.09 15.80
N ARG A 122 -7.68 11.03 14.46
CA ARG A 122 -6.57 11.70 13.78
C ARG A 122 -6.51 13.13 14.30
N LYS A 123 -5.43 13.44 15.02
CA LYS A 123 -5.13 14.76 15.59
C LYS A 123 -5.28 15.79 14.48
N ARG A 124 -6.12 16.79 14.71
CA ARG A 124 -6.53 17.72 13.66
C ARG A 124 -5.43 18.75 13.45
N LEU A 125 -5.14 19.12 12.20
CA LEU A 125 -4.16 20.17 11.84
C LEU A 125 -4.43 21.51 12.56
N THR A 126 -5.69 21.78 12.92
CA THR A 126 -6.10 22.94 13.73
C THR A 126 -5.55 22.94 15.15
N GLU A 127 -5.22 21.79 15.72
CA GLU A 127 -4.66 21.64 17.06
C GLU A 127 -3.18 22.02 17.12
N LYS A 128 -2.48 22.06 15.97
CA LYS A 128 -1.09 22.53 15.87
C LYS A 128 -0.97 24.07 15.71
N ILE A 129 -2.08 24.82 15.65
CA ILE A 129 -2.05 26.26 15.35
C ILE A 129 -2.09 27.10 16.64
N ILE A 130 -1.05 27.90 16.87
CA ILE A 130 -0.99 28.85 18.00
C ILE A 130 -1.98 30.01 17.79
N HIS A 131 -2.71 30.41 18.85
CA HIS A 131 -3.71 31.48 18.80
C HIS A 131 -3.11 32.84 18.42
N LYS A 132 -3.84 33.67 17.66
CA LYS A 132 -3.33 34.96 17.11
C LYS A 132 -2.83 35.93 18.18
N GLN A 133 -3.46 35.95 19.36
CA GLN A 133 -3.07 36.82 20.48
C GLN A 133 -1.73 36.43 21.12
N ILE A 134 -1.31 35.16 21.02
CA ILE A 134 0.02 34.73 21.46
C ILE A 134 1.08 35.21 20.45
N ARG A 135 0.70 35.34 19.18
CA ARG A 135 1.62 35.73 18.10
C ARG A 135 2.12 37.16 18.20
N SER A 136 1.29 38.07 18.73
CA SER A 136 1.71 39.45 18.99
C SER A 136 2.62 39.57 20.22
N LEU A 137 2.61 38.57 21.10
CA LEU A 137 3.41 38.57 22.34
C LEU A 137 4.78 37.91 22.13
N VAL A 138 4.89 36.93 21.23
CA VAL A 138 6.11 36.17 20.98
C VAL A 138 6.46 36.21 19.48
N PRO A 139 7.44 37.01 19.05
CA PRO A 139 7.78 37.16 17.63
C PRO A 139 8.26 35.85 16.97
N GLU A 140 8.92 34.97 17.72
CA GLU A 140 9.39 33.65 17.28
C GLU A 140 8.24 32.71 16.87
N SER A 141 7.00 33.00 17.28
CA SER A 141 5.81 32.26 16.85
C SER A 141 5.60 32.28 15.34
N GLN A 142 6.13 33.28 14.62
CA GLN A 142 6.09 33.32 13.16
C GLN A 142 6.98 32.26 12.53
N ALA A 143 8.18 32.03 13.08
CA ALA A 143 9.09 30.99 12.61
C ALA A 143 8.46 29.59 12.76
N TYR A 144 7.74 29.35 13.87
CA TYR A 144 6.97 28.10 14.05
C TYR A 144 5.90 27.90 12.97
N ILE A 145 5.16 28.95 12.60
CA ILE A 145 4.14 28.88 11.54
C ILE A 145 4.79 28.61 10.18
N GLU A 146 5.95 29.20 9.90
CA GLU A 146 6.69 28.95 8.68
C GLU A 146 7.18 27.50 8.61
N LEU A 147 7.70 26.96 9.72
CA LEU A 147 8.05 25.54 9.83
C LEU A 147 6.85 24.63 9.58
N LEU A 148 5.67 24.94 10.14
CA LEU A 148 4.44 24.17 9.90
C LEU A 148 3.99 24.21 8.43
N ARG A 149 4.14 25.35 7.75
CA ARG A 149 3.86 25.45 6.30
C ARG A 149 4.86 24.64 5.47
N LEU A 150 6.13 24.67 5.87
CA LEU A 150 7.18 23.90 5.22
C LEU A 150 6.96 22.40 5.40
N GLU A 151 6.62 21.94 6.61
CA GLU A 151 6.19 20.57 6.93
C GLU A 151 5.03 20.16 6.01
N GLN A 152 3.95 20.95 5.95
CA GLN A 152 2.78 20.64 5.12
C GLN A 152 3.14 20.52 3.63
N LYS A 153 4.03 21.40 3.13
CA LYS A 153 4.49 21.35 1.74
C LYS A 153 5.36 20.12 1.50
N LEU A 154 6.27 19.80 2.42
CA LEU A 154 7.14 18.63 2.34
C LEU A 154 6.32 17.35 2.35
N ASP A 155 5.36 17.21 3.28
CA ASP A 155 4.44 16.07 3.36
C ASP A 155 3.63 15.89 2.08
N SER A 156 3.12 16.99 1.50
CA SER A 156 2.39 16.95 0.24
C SER A 156 3.27 16.43 -0.92
N VAL A 157 4.50 16.93 -1.02
CA VAL A 157 5.45 16.50 -2.06
C VAL A 157 5.87 15.05 -1.84
N LEU A 158 6.17 14.67 -0.59
CA LEU A 158 6.59 13.31 -0.24
C LEU A 158 5.47 12.31 -0.51
N MET A 159 4.23 12.63 -0.11
CA MET A 159 3.07 11.77 -0.37
C MET A 159 2.80 11.64 -1.88
N ARG A 160 2.91 12.74 -2.65
CA ARG A 160 2.81 12.67 -4.11
C ARG A 160 3.89 11.78 -4.70
N LYS A 161 5.15 11.96 -4.32
CA LYS A 161 6.26 11.12 -4.79
C LYS A 161 6.11 9.65 -4.39
N ARG A 162 5.58 9.37 -3.21
CA ARG A 162 5.23 8.02 -2.76
C ARG A 162 4.19 7.39 -3.68
N LEU A 163 3.14 8.13 -4.04
CA LEU A 163 2.11 7.66 -4.98
C LEU A 163 2.67 7.47 -6.39
N ASP A 164 3.51 8.39 -6.88
CA ASP A 164 4.17 8.27 -8.18
C ASP A 164 5.04 6.99 -8.24
N LEU A 165 5.80 6.71 -7.18
CA LEU A 165 6.60 5.48 -7.05
C LEU A 165 5.72 4.22 -6.98
N GLN A 166 4.62 4.26 -6.22
CA GLN A 166 3.66 3.16 -6.17
C GLN A 166 3.02 2.89 -7.54
N GLU A 167 2.68 3.93 -8.30
CA GLU A 167 2.15 3.78 -9.66
C GLU A 167 3.22 3.23 -10.60
N THR A 168 4.46 3.73 -10.51
CA THR A 168 5.58 3.26 -11.31
C THR A 168 5.85 1.77 -11.06
N LEU A 169 5.82 1.32 -9.80
CA LEU A 169 6.01 -0.09 -9.43
C LEU A 169 4.91 -1.04 -9.93
N LYS A 170 3.72 -0.53 -10.25
CA LYS A 170 2.66 -1.34 -10.89
C LYS A 170 3.00 -1.67 -12.34
N ARG A 171 3.86 -0.87 -12.98
CA ARG A 171 4.33 -1.11 -14.33
C ARG A 171 5.61 -1.96 -14.23
N PRO A 172 5.63 -3.20 -14.74
CA PRO A 172 6.85 -4.00 -14.71
C PRO A 172 7.91 -3.33 -15.59
N GLN A 173 8.97 -2.81 -14.97
CA GLN A 173 10.15 -2.32 -15.67
C GLN A 173 11.13 -3.47 -15.84
N LYS A 174 11.23 -3.94 -17.08
CA LYS A 174 12.16 -4.99 -17.47
C LYS A 174 13.30 -4.39 -18.30
N ILE A 175 14.51 -4.85 -18.04
CA ILE A 175 15.70 -4.54 -18.84
C ILE A 175 16.08 -5.78 -19.64
N LYS A 176 16.56 -5.59 -20.87
CA LYS A 176 17.10 -6.68 -21.69
C LYS A 176 18.54 -6.94 -21.31
N LYS A 177 18.88 -8.21 -21.07
CA LYS A 177 20.23 -8.69 -20.82
C LYS A 177 20.53 -9.89 -21.71
N LYS A 178 21.80 -10.15 -21.99
CA LYS A 178 22.21 -11.32 -22.76
C LYS A 178 22.37 -12.52 -21.85
N LEU A 179 21.64 -13.59 -22.12
CA LEU A 179 21.84 -14.91 -21.54
C LEU A 179 22.69 -15.74 -22.50
N ARG A 180 23.87 -16.18 -22.07
CA ARG A 180 24.73 -17.08 -22.83
C ARG A 180 24.39 -18.51 -22.48
N ILE A 181 24.09 -19.31 -23.49
CA ILE A 181 23.78 -20.73 -23.40
C ILE A 181 25.00 -21.52 -23.88
N PHE A 182 25.42 -22.50 -23.10
CA PHE A 182 26.51 -23.42 -23.40
C PHE A 182 25.93 -24.80 -23.64
N ILE A 183 26.20 -25.36 -24.81
CA ILE A 183 25.88 -26.75 -25.13
C ILE A 183 27.19 -27.51 -25.28
N SER A 184 27.37 -28.53 -24.45
CA SER A 184 28.50 -29.45 -24.53
C SER A 184 28.04 -30.87 -24.49
N HIS A 185 28.79 -31.74 -25.15
CA HIS A 185 28.59 -33.16 -25.07
C HIS A 185 29.92 -33.87 -24.89
N GLN A 186 29.88 -34.99 -24.18
CA GLN A 186 31.03 -35.85 -23.95
C GLN A 186 30.64 -37.31 -24.12
N TYR A 187 31.59 -38.08 -24.65
CA TYR A 187 31.55 -39.53 -24.70
C TYR A 187 32.55 -40.03 -23.66
N PRO A 188 32.15 -40.18 -22.40
CA PRO A 188 33.06 -40.58 -21.33
C PRO A 188 33.71 -41.91 -21.67
N VAL A 189 35.03 -41.89 -21.71
CA VAL A 189 35.87 -43.08 -21.90
C VAL A 189 35.83 -43.88 -20.61
N ARG A 190 35.64 -45.20 -20.70
CA ARG A 190 35.74 -46.05 -19.51
C ARG A 190 37.17 -45.96 -18.95
N PHE A 191 37.27 -45.69 -17.65
CA PHE A 191 38.44 -46.10 -16.89
C PHE A 191 38.25 -47.58 -16.59
N ASP A 192 39.17 -48.41 -17.09
CA ASP A 192 39.27 -49.81 -16.69
C ASP A 192 39.32 -49.87 -15.16
N SER A 193 38.30 -50.48 -14.57
CA SER A 193 38.38 -50.97 -13.20
C SER A 193 38.42 -52.47 -13.31
N ASP A 194 39.62 -53.01 -13.12
CA ASP A 194 39.90 -54.40 -12.87
C ASP A 194 38.98 -54.93 -11.76
N ALA A 195 37.87 -55.57 -12.15
CA ALA A 195 37.08 -56.42 -11.27
C ALA A 195 36.19 -57.35 -12.10
N ALA A 196 36.74 -58.53 -12.37
CA ALA A 196 36.07 -59.82 -12.40
C ALA A 196 34.58 -59.86 -12.79
N GLY A 197 34.33 -60.36 -14.00
CA GLY A 197 33.28 -61.35 -14.28
C GLY A 197 31.83 -60.89 -14.20
N MET A 198 31.25 -60.55 -15.36
CA MET A 198 29.93 -61.01 -15.83
C MET A 198 29.70 -60.44 -17.24
N ASP A 199 29.23 -61.29 -18.16
CA ASP A 199 28.85 -60.97 -19.54
C ASP A 199 27.58 -60.06 -19.57
N ASP A 200 27.72 -58.81 -19.16
CA ASP A 200 26.72 -57.78 -19.44
C ASP A 200 27.17 -56.98 -20.67
N GLU A 201 26.35 -57.05 -21.73
CA GLU A 201 26.44 -56.24 -22.95
C GLU A 201 26.85 -54.80 -22.63
N GLN A 202 28.10 -54.47 -22.96
CA GLN A 202 28.74 -53.25 -22.50
C GLN A 202 28.26 -52.04 -23.30
N VAL A 203 27.14 -51.42 -22.89
CA VAL A 203 26.55 -50.27 -23.60
C VAL A 203 27.34 -48.97 -23.38
N GLN A 204 27.85 -48.37 -24.46
CA GLN A 204 28.46 -47.03 -24.45
C GLN A 204 27.39 -45.96 -24.25
N TYR A 205 27.74 -44.85 -23.60
CA TYR A 205 26.81 -43.74 -23.37
C TYR A 205 27.44 -42.41 -23.73
N TRP A 206 26.59 -41.46 -24.09
CA TRP A 206 26.95 -40.06 -24.20
C TRP A 206 26.22 -39.24 -23.15
N GLU A 207 26.82 -38.11 -22.82
CA GLU A 207 26.26 -37.12 -21.91
C GLU A 207 26.25 -35.76 -22.60
N MET A 208 25.09 -35.10 -22.63
CA MET A 208 24.94 -33.73 -23.11
C MET A 208 24.52 -32.82 -21.96
N ARG A 209 25.13 -31.64 -21.88
CA ARG A 209 24.75 -30.57 -20.95
C ARG A 209 24.32 -29.33 -21.71
N VAL A 210 23.20 -28.77 -21.28
CA VAL A 210 22.70 -27.46 -21.68
C VAL A 210 22.72 -26.57 -20.43
N GLU A 211 23.66 -25.64 -20.37
CA GLU A 211 23.84 -24.72 -19.25
C GLU A 211 23.66 -23.28 -19.73
N GLY A 212 23.43 -22.35 -18.81
CA GLY A 212 23.47 -20.95 -19.20
C GLY A 212 23.80 -19.99 -18.08
N ARG A 213 24.31 -18.83 -18.49
CA ARG A 213 24.78 -17.79 -17.60
C ARG A 213 24.42 -16.42 -18.14
N LEU A 214 23.83 -15.59 -17.29
CA LEU A 214 23.57 -14.20 -17.62
C LEU A 214 24.90 -13.46 -17.77
N LEU A 215 25.07 -12.77 -18.89
CA LEU A 215 26.22 -11.91 -19.12
C LEU A 215 26.01 -10.59 -18.37
N ASP A 216 27.03 -10.20 -17.62
CA ASP A 216 27.06 -8.89 -16.97
C ASP A 216 27.56 -7.85 -17.96
N ASP A 217 27.02 -6.63 -17.87
CA ASP A 217 27.52 -5.50 -18.65
C ASP A 217 28.94 -5.17 -18.14
N PRO A 218 29.96 -5.03 -19.01
CA PRO A 218 31.33 -4.73 -18.58
C PRO A 218 31.45 -3.47 -17.70
N ASN A 219 30.46 -2.57 -17.72
CA ASN A 219 30.42 -1.36 -16.92
C ASN A 219 29.74 -1.52 -15.54
N THR A 220 29.25 -2.71 -15.18
CA THR A 220 28.56 -2.95 -13.92
C THR A 220 29.55 -3.16 -12.77
N ASN A 221 29.42 -2.38 -11.68
CA ASN A 221 30.29 -2.45 -10.50
C ASN A 221 30.37 -3.88 -9.92
N LYS A 222 31.60 -4.37 -9.67
CA LYS A 222 31.88 -5.72 -9.15
C LYS A 222 31.18 -6.04 -7.81
N TYR A 223 30.82 -5.04 -7.03
CA TYR A 223 30.14 -5.19 -5.73
C TYR A 223 28.68 -5.67 -5.84
N ASP A 224 28.01 -5.43 -6.98
CA ASP A 224 26.59 -5.79 -7.18
C ASP A 224 26.41 -7.18 -7.82
N GLN A 225 27.53 -7.85 -8.16
CA GLN A 225 27.55 -9.16 -8.82
C GLN A 225 27.10 -10.33 -7.93
N GLY A 226 26.91 -10.10 -6.62
CA GLY A 226 26.65 -11.13 -5.61
C GLY A 226 25.18 -11.30 -5.22
N LYS A 227 24.27 -10.38 -5.57
CA LYS A 227 22.89 -10.43 -5.10
C LYS A 227 21.97 -11.04 -6.15
N ALA A 228 21.68 -12.34 -5.96
CA ALA A 228 20.71 -13.16 -6.69
C ALA A 228 20.92 -13.23 -8.21
N LYS A 229 21.95 -13.98 -8.63
CA LYS A 229 22.02 -14.49 -10.01
C LYS A 229 20.83 -15.42 -10.25
N ARG A 230 19.87 -14.96 -11.05
CA ARG A 230 18.76 -15.78 -11.52
C ARG A 230 19.30 -17.02 -12.21
N LYS A 231 18.73 -18.18 -11.88
CA LYS A 231 19.14 -19.47 -12.42
C LYS A 231 18.81 -19.59 -13.90
N PHE A 232 19.58 -20.36 -14.67
CA PHE A 232 19.34 -20.60 -16.11
C PHE A 232 17.90 -21.03 -16.40
N SER A 233 17.44 -22.06 -15.71
CA SER A 233 16.08 -22.59 -15.85
C SER A 233 15.00 -21.56 -15.56
N SER A 234 15.27 -20.51 -14.75
CA SER A 234 14.35 -19.43 -14.38
C SER A 234 13.95 -18.50 -15.55
N PHE A 235 14.61 -18.61 -16.71
CA PHE A 235 14.24 -17.86 -17.92
C PHE A 235 13.31 -18.63 -18.88
N PHE A 236 13.12 -19.93 -18.69
CA PHE A 236 12.37 -20.78 -19.62
C PHE A 236 11.15 -21.41 -18.99
N ARG A 237 10.03 -21.39 -19.72
CA ARG A 237 8.80 -22.07 -19.36
C ARG A 237 8.90 -23.56 -19.67
N SER A 238 9.56 -23.92 -20.76
CA SER A 238 9.82 -25.31 -21.12
C SER A 238 11.09 -25.44 -21.97
N LEU A 239 11.71 -26.61 -21.88
CA LEU A 239 12.85 -27.03 -22.67
C LEU A 239 12.57 -28.45 -23.18
N VAL A 240 12.72 -28.66 -24.47
CA VAL A 240 12.54 -29.96 -25.12
C VAL A 240 13.78 -30.28 -25.93
N ILE A 241 14.30 -31.49 -25.78
CA ILE A 241 15.41 -32.00 -26.58
C ILE A 241 14.86 -33.15 -27.40
N GLU A 242 14.83 -32.94 -28.71
CA GLU A 242 14.46 -33.94 -29.70
C GLU A 242 15.75 -34.56 -30.26
N LEU A 243 15.89 -35.87 -30.12
CA LEU A 243 16.96 -36.68 -30.67
C LEU A 243 16.49 -37.35 -31.97
N ASP A 244 17.42 -37.97 -32.69
CA ASP A 244 17.11 -38.74 -33.89
C ASP A 244 16.12 -39.88 -33.58
N LYS A 245 14.93 -39.79 -34.19
CA LYS A 245 13.83 -40.74 -33.99
C LYS A 245 14.16 -42.13 -34.51
N ASP A 246 14.97 -42.23 -35.56
CA ASP A 246 15.34 -43.51 -36.16
C ASP A 246 16.33 -44.27 -35.26
N LEU A 247 17.13 -43.55 -34.47
CA LEU A 247 18.13 -44.13 -33.57
C LEU A 247 17.55 -44.52 -32.20
N TYR A 248 16.64 -43.71 -31.64
CA TYR A 248 16.10 -43.90 -30.29
C TYR A 248 14.65 -44.40 -30.25
N GLY A 249 13.97 -44.48 -31.39
CA GLY A 249 12.56 -44.86 -31.46
C GLY A 249 11.62 -43.78 -30.93
N PRO A 250 10.29 -44.00 -31.07
CA PRO A 250 9.27 -43.00 -30.76
C PRO A 250 9.19 -42.61 -29.28
N ASP A 251 9.61 -43.46 -28.36
CA ASP A 251 9.41 -43.22 -26.92
C ASP A 251 10.63 -42.60 -26.23
N ASN A 252 11.85 -42.80 -26.76
CA ASN A 252 13.08 -42.36 -26.09
C ASN A 252 13.79 -41.18 -26.76
N HIS A 253 13.35 -40.79 -27.96
CA HIS A 253 13.94 -39.67 -28.71
C HIS A 253 13.62 -38.29 -28.12
N LEU A 254 12.65 -38.18 -27.21
CA LEU A 254 12.21 -36.90 -26.65
C LEU A 254 12.55 -36.79 -25.17
N VAL A 255 13.10 -35.64 -24.77
CA VAL A 255 13.30 -35.28 -23.36
C VAL A 255 12.65 -33.92 -23.12
N GLU A 256 11.60 -33.90 -22.30
CA GLU A 256 10.83 -32.70 -22.02
C GLU A 256 10.99 -32.25 -20.57
N TRP A 257 11.16 -30.94 -20.40
CA TRP A 257 11.11 -30.27 -19.11
C TRP A 257 10.12 -29.12 -19.19
N HIS A 258 9.15 -29.12 -18.27
CA HIS A 258 8.18 -28.04 -18.11
C HIS A 258 8.30 -27.45 -16.72
N ARG A 259 8.37 -26.12 -16.65
CA ARG A 259 8.32 -25.44 -15.37
C ARG A 259 6.93 -25.58 -14.75
N THR A 260 6.91 -25.98 -13.50
CA THR A 260 5.75 -25.93 -12.60
C THR A 260 6.10 -25.14 -11.33
N ASN A 261 5.11 -24.75 -10.55
CA ASN A 261 5.31 -24.00 -9.31
C ASN A 261 6.15 -24.76 -8.26
N ALA A 262 6.29 -26.08 -8.39
CA ALA A 262 7.08 -26.93 -7.50
C ALA A 262 8.49 -27.24 -8.03
N THR A 263 8.84 -26.79 -9.25
CA THR A 263 10.12 -27.17 -9.89
C THR A 263 11.26 -26.36 -9.29
N ALA A 264 12.31 -27.02 -8.82
CA ALA A 264 13.51 -26.35 -8.36
C ALA A 264 14.27 -25.73 -9.55
N GLU A 265 14.71 -24.48 -9.39
CA GLU A 265 15.49 -23.81 -10.43
C GLU A 265 16.95 -24.29 -10.44
N THR A 266 17.42 -24.72 -11.61
CA THR A 266 18.78 -25.18 -11.90
C THR A 266 19.51 -24.28 -12.90
N ASP A 267 20.85 -24.35 -12.93
CA ASP A 267 21.71 -23.63 -13.88
C ASP A 267 21.99 -24.40 -15.19
N GLY A 268 21.51 -25.63 -15.27
CA GLY A 268 21.63 -26.46 -16.47
C GLY A 268 20.85 -27.76 -16.39
N PHE A 269 20.79 -28.43 -17.54
CA PHE A 269 20.17 -29.74 -17.71
C PHE A 269 21.21 -30.70 -18.27
N GLN A 270 21.21 -31.92 -17.74
CA GLN A 270 22.11 -32.99 -18.17
C GLN A 270 21.27 -34.16 -18.66
N VAL A 271 21.54 -34.63 -19.89
CA VAL A 271 20.89 -35.78 -20.50
C VAL A 271 21.92 -36.84 -20.79
N ARG A 272 21.63 -38.08 -20.41
CA ARG A 272 22.48 -39.24 -20.67
C ARG A 272 21.66 -40.32 -21.38
N ARG A 273 22.18 -40.84 -22.48
CA ARG A 273 21.56 -41.94 -23.24
C ARG A 273 22.63 -42.91 -23.74
N PRO A 274 22.26 -44.18 -23.97
CA PRO A 274 23.14 -45.14 -24.62
C PRO A 274 23.37 -44.77 -26.10
N GLY A 275 24.56 -45.00 -26.61
CA GLY A 275 24.90 -44.75 -28.01
C GLY A 275 26.39 -44.48 -28.23
N ASP A 276 26.87 -44.97 -29.36
CA ASP A 276 28.25 -44.88 -29.85
C ASP A 276 28.33 -44.22 -31.24
N GLN A 277 27.23 -43.63 -31.71
CA GLN A 277 27.12 -42.97 -33.02
C GLN A 277 26.88 -41.47 -32.88
N ASN A 278 27.12 -40.75 -33.97
CA ASN A 278 26.79 -39.33 -34.02
C ASN A 278 25.28 -39.12 -34.00
N VAL A 279 24.78 -38.34 -33.04
CA VAL A 279 23.35 -38.08 -32.89
C VAL A 279 23.04 -36.64 -33.26
N LYS A 280 22.08 -36.42 -34.16
CA LYS A 280 21.51 -35.09 -34.38
C LYS A 280 20.48 -34.81 -33.31
N CYS A 281 20.54 -33.62 -32.72
CA CYS A 281 19.54 -33.19 -31.75
C CYS A 281 19.09 -31.75 -31.99
N THR A 282 17.81 -31.51 -31.68
CA THR A 282 17.16 -30.22 -31.77
C THR A 282 16.72 -29.82 -30.38
N ILE A 283 17.23 -28.69 -29.89
CA ILE A 283 16.91 -28.16 -28.57
C ILE A 283 15.90 -27.02 -28.77
N LEU A 284 14.69 -27.21 -28.27
CA LEU A 284 13.61 -26.23 -28.31
C LEU A 284 13.44 -25.61 -26.91
N MET A 285 13.52 -24.28 -26.82
CA MET A 285 13.40 -23.56 -25.55
C MET A 285 12.34 -22.47 -25.64
N VAL A 286 11.33 -22.51 -24.77
CA VAL A 286 10.29 -21.49 -24.70
C VAL A 286 10.61 -20.55 -23.54
N LEU A 287 10.80 -19.26 -23.83
CA LEU A 287 11.03 -18.23 -22.82
C LEU A 287 9.80 -18.02 -21.92
N ASP A 288 10.04 -17.81 -20.63
CA ASP A 288 9.02 -17.45 -19.65
C ASP A 288 8.91 -15.93 -19.52
N HIS A 289 8.17 -15.31 -20.43
CA HIS A 289 7.89 -13.88 -20.37
C HIS A 289 6.78 -13.58 -19.35
N SER A 290 7.03 -12.60 -18.49
CA SER A 290 6.04 -12.07 -17.54
C SER A 290 5.94 -10.56 -17.70
N PRO A 291 4.86 -10.04 -18.33
CA PRO A 291 3.67 -10.76 -18.81
C PRO A 291 3.91 -11.61 -20.08
N PRO A 292 3.06 -12.62 -20.36
CA PRO A 292 3.22 -13.49 -21.52
C PRO A 292 3.25 -12.72 -22.84
N GLN A 293 4.25 -13.03 -23.65
CA GLN A 293 4.37 -12.56 -25.03
C GLN A 293 3.77 -13.57 -25.99
N PHE A 294 3.23 -13.07 -27.09
CA PHE A 294 2.60 -13.87 -28.11
C PHE A 294 3.02 -13.40 -29.49
N ARG A 295 2.96 -14.34 -30.45
CA ARG A 295 3.18 -14.07 -31.86
C ARG A 295 1.87 -13.67 -32.51
N LEU A 296 1.90 -12.66 -33.38
CA LEU A 296 0.75 -12.25 -34.17
C LEU A 296 0.60 -13.10 -35.45
N ASP A 297 -0.64 -13.28 -35.90
CA ASP A 297 -0.93 -13.75 -37.26
C ASP A 297 -0.18 -12.90 -38.30
N ALA A 298 0.35 -13.53 -39.35
CA ALA A 298 1.25 -12.88 -40.31
C ALA A 298 0.60 -11.65 -40.98
N ARG A 299 -0.72 -11.67 -41.18
CA ARG A 299 -1.47 -10.56 -41.78
C ARG A 299 -1.52 -9.34 -40.85
N LEU A 300 -1.81 -9.57 -39.57
CA LEU A 300 -1.86 -8.51 -38.55
C LEU A 300 -0.46 -8.01 -38.19
N ALA A 301 0.53 -8.91 -38.15
CA ALA A 301 1.92 -8.55 -37.90
C ALA A 301 2.48 -7.59 -38.96
N ARG A 302 2.14 -7.83 -40.24
CA ARG A 302 2.55 -6.96 -41.36
C ARG A 302 1.89 -5.59 -41.28
N LEU A 303 0.62 -5.52 -40.88
CA LEU A 303 -0.11 -4.27 -40.76
C LEU A 303 0.44 -3.38 -39.63
N LEU A 304 0.67 -3.98 -38.45
CA LEU A 304 1.14 -3.25 -37.27
C LEU A 304 2.66 -3.08 -37.23
N SER A 305 3.40 -3.77 -38.10
CA SER A 305 4.87 -3.89 -38.06
C SER A 305 5.39 -4.44 -36.72
N ILE A 306 4.59 -5.28 -36.05
CA ILE A 306 4.91 -5.92 -34.77
C ILE A 306 4.75 -7.43 -34.95
N THR A 307 5.81 -8.19 -34.68
CA THR A 307 5.80 -9.66 -34.80
C THR A 307 5.42 -10.36 -33.50
N ASN A 308 5.94 -9.86 -32.38
CA ASN A 308 5.72 -10.41 -31.05
C ASN A 308 5.39 -9.29 -30.06
N GLY A 309 4.54 -9.58 -29.07
CA GLY A 309 4.25 -8.61 -28.01
C GLY A 309 3.28 -9.13 -26.96
N THR A 310 3.11 -8.33 -25.90
CA THR A 310 2.10 -8.61 -24.88
C THR A 310 0.72 -8.23 -25.41
N ARG A 311 -0.34 -8.87 -24.90
CA ARG A 311 -1.73 -8.51 -25.30
C ARG A 311 -2.02 -7.02 -25.18
N GLN A 312 -1.51 -6.38 -24.13
CA GLN A 312 -1.69 -4.94 -23.91
C GLN A 312 -1.00 -4.11 -24.99
N THR A 313 0.26 -4.44 -25.32
CA THR A 313 1.02 -3.77 -26.39
C THR A 313 0.34 -3.95 -27.73
N LEU A 314 -0.17 -5.14 -28.03
CA LEU A 314 -0.85 -5.44 -29.29
C LEU A 314 -2.16 -4.67 -29.43
N ILE A 315 -2.99 -4.63 -28.38
CA ILE A 315 -4.22 -3.80 -28.36
C ILE A 315 -3.88 -2.32 -28.53
N HIS A 316 -2.83 -1.84 -27.86
CA HIS A 316 -2.39 -0.46 -27.99
C HIS A 316 -1.94 -0.13 -29.41
N ALA A 317 -1.19 -1.02 -30.08
CA ALA A 317 -0.75 -0.83 -31.45
C ALA A 317 -1.95 -0.78 -32.43
N ILE A 318 -2.94 -1.66 -32.25
CA ILE A 318 -4.19 -1.62 -33.03
C ILE A 318 -4.92 -0.29 -32.79
N TRP A 319 -4.98 0.17 -31.54
CA TRP A 319 -5.59 1.46 -31.21
C TRP A 319 -4.87 2.65 -31.85
N GLN A 320 -3.53 2.64 -31.84
CA GLN A 320 -2.72 3.65 -32.52
C GLN A 320 -2.97 3.65 -34.03
N TYR A 321 -3.08 2.47 -34.65
CA TYR A 321 -3.46 2.33 -36.06
C TYR A 321 -4.84 2.97 -36.32
N ILE A 322 -5.86 2.60 -35.54
CA ILE A 322 -7.23 3.14 -35.64
C ILE A 322 -7.23 4.66 -35.53
N LYS A 323 -6.46 5.23 -34.60
CA LYS A 323 -6.37 6.68 -34.39
C LYS A 323 -5.68 7.39 -35.55
N THR A 324 -4.57 6.83 -36.03
CA THR A 324 -3.79 7.40 -37.14
C THR A 324 -4.62 7.42 -38.43
N HIS A 325 -5.38 6.35 -38.68
CA HIS A 325 -6.24 6.21 -39.85
C HIS A 325 -7.65 6.79 -39.66
N LYS A 326 -7.94 7.41 -38.50
CA LYS A 326 -9.25 8.02 -38.16
C LYS A 326 -10.44 7.07 -38.36
N LEU A 327 -10.26 5.80 -38.00
CA LEU A 327 -11.26 4.75 -38.20
C LEU A 327 -12.31 4.66 -37.09
N GLN A 328 -12.21 5.51 -36.06
CA GLN A 328 -13.23 5.60 -35.02
C GLN A 328 -14.44 6.39 -35.54
N ASP A 329 -15.63 5.86 -35.31
CA ASP A 329 -16.88 6.51 -35.69
C ASP A 329 -17.06 7.85 -34.95
N SER A 330 -17.55 8.88 -35.65
CA SER A 330 -17.70 10.24 -35.10
C SER A 330 -18.87 10.38 -34.15
N GLU A 331 -19.98 9.69 -34.46
CA GLU A 331 -21.22 9.72 -33.69
C GLU A 331 -21.15 8.67 -32.57
N GLU A 332 -20.77 7.43 -32.92
CA GLU A 332 -20.71 6.31 -31.98
C GLU A 332 -19.26 5.93 -31.64
N ARG A 333 -18.62 6.66 -30.73
CA ARG A 333 -17.19 6.46 -30.38
C ARG A 333 -16.81 5.06 -29.87
N GLU A 334 -17.78 4.20 -29.57
CA GLU A 334 -17.56 2.80 -29.19
C GLU A 334 -17.27 1.89 -30.41
N PHE A 335 -17.63 2.33 -31.61
CA PHE A 335 -17.46 1.59 -32.85
C PHE A 335 -16.28 2.08 -33.68
N ILE A 336 -15.68 1.12 -34.36
CA ILE A 336 -14.56 1.27 -35.28
C ILE A 336 -15.05 0.82 -36.65
N ASN A 337 -14.94 1.70 -37.63
CA ASN A 337 -15.21 1.40 -39.04
C ASN A 337 -13.93 0.82 -39.65
N CYS A 338 -13.91 -0.49 -39.83
CA CYS A 338 -12.73 -1.19 -40.32
C CYS A 338 -12.43 -0.79 -41.77
N ASP A 339 -11.19 -0.44 -42.06
CA ASP A 339 -10.71 -0.25 -43.43
C ASP A 339 -10.52 -1.61 -44.13
N HIS A 340 -10.14 -1.59 -45.41
CA HIS A 340 -9.93 -2.82 -46.19
C HIS A 340 -8.95 -3.80 -45.50
N HIS A 341 -7.90 -3.29 -44.83
CA HIS A 341 -6.92 -4.11 -44.14
C HIS A 341 -7.49 -4.77 -42.89
N LEU A 342 -8.14 -3.99 -42.01
CA LEU A 342 -8.77 -4.52 -40.80
C LEU A 342 -9.95 -5.44 -41.12
N GLN A 343 -10.71 -5.14 -42.18
CA GLN A 343 -11.78 -6.01 -42.66
C GLN A 343 -11.23 -7.39 -43.05
N SER A 344 -10.12 -7.44 -43.80
CA SER A 344 -9.51 -8.71 -44.20
C SER A 344 -9.01 -9.56 -43.02
N ILE A 345 -8.67 -8.93 -41.90
CA ILE A 345 -8.10 -9.59 -40.72
C ILE A 345 -9.19 -10.02 -39.74
N PHE A 346 -10.12 -9.11 -39.42
CA PHE A 346 -11.17 -9.31 -38.41
C PHE A 346 -12.49 -9.81 -38.97
N ASP A 347 -12.60 -9.90 -40.30
CA ASP A 347 -13.77 -10.35 -41.05
C ASP A 347 -15.06 -9.60 -40.65
N CYS A 348 -14.93 -8.29 -40.47
CA CYS A 348 -16.02 -7.40 -40.06
C CYS A 348 -15.82 -5.99 -40.63
N ALA A 349 -16.89 -5.42 -41.19
CA ALA A 349 -16.92 -4.03 -41.64
C ALA A 349 -16.93 -3.02 -40.47
N ARG A 350 -17.61 -3.37 -39.37
CA ARG A 350 -17.75 -2.54 -38.17
C ARG A 350 -17.44 -3.38 -36.94
N LEU A 351 -16.66 -2.84 -36.01
CA LEU A 351 -16.20 -3.53 -34.81
C LEU A 351 -16.42 -2.67 -33.56
N ARG A 352 -16.99 -3.22 -32.49
CA ARG A 352 -17.05 -2.54 -31.19
C ARG A 352 -15.72 -2.70 -30.45
N PHE A 353 -15.25 -1.63 -29.79
CA PHE A 353 -13.98 -1.65 -29.06
C PHE A 353 -13.93 -2.72 -27.95
N SER A 354 -15.06 -3.00 -27.27
CA SER A 354 -15.15 -4.05 -26.25
C SER A 354 -14.86 -5.45 -26.78
N ASP A 355 -15.11 -5.69 -28.07
CA ASP A 355 -15.01 -7.00 -28.69
C ASP A 355 -13.60 -7.25 -29.22
N LEU A 356 -12.79 -6.19 -29.35
CA LEU A 356 -11.43 -6.23 -29.87
C LEU A 356 -10.54 -7.25 -29.13
N PRO A 357 -10.52 -7.33 -27.78
CA PRO A 357 -9.73 -8.35 -27.08
C PRO A 357 -10.15 -9.78 -27.44
N SER A 358 -11.46 -10.04 -27.60
CA SER A 358 -11.98 -11.36 -27.92
C SER A 358 -11.62 -11.79 -29.35
N LYS A 359 -11.70 -10.85 -30.31
CA LYS A 359 -11.29 -11.09 -31.69
C LYS A 359 -9.78 -11.27 -31.82
N LEU A 360 -9.02 -10.42 -31.12
CA LEU A 360 -7.56 -10.49 -31.12
C LEU A 360 -7.07 -11.83 -30.58
N ASN A 361 -7.73 -12.41 -29.57
CA ASN A 361 -7.35 -13.72 -29.04
C ASN A 361 -7.33 -14.86 -30.09
N LYS A 362 -8.14 -14.75 -31.16
CA LYS A 362 -8.16 -15.73 -32.25
C LYS A 362 -6.99 -15.55 -33.23
N LEU A 363 -6.36 -14.38 -33.23
CA LEU A 363 -5.26 -13.98 -34.12
C LEU A 363 -3.90 -13.97 -33.41
N ILE A 364 -3.90 -14.29 -32.12
CA ILE A 364 -2.72 -14.39 -31.28
C ILE A 364 -2.34 -15.87 -31.16
N LEU A 365 -1.10 -16.18 -31.52
CA LEU A 365 -0.51 -17.51 -31.45
C LEU A 365 0.50 -17.59 -30.28
N PRO A 366 0.75 -18.78 -29.72
CA PRO A 366 1.86 -18.98 -28.78
C PRO A 366 3.18 -18.45 -29.35
N SER A 367 4.05 -17.92 -28.49
CA SER A 367 5.39 -17.50 -28.91
C SER A 367 6.16 -18.70 -29.45
N GLU A 368 6.93 -18.48 -30.51
CA GLU A 368 7.76 -19.56 -31.08
C GLU A 368 8.90 -19.93 -30.12
N PRO A 369 9.20 -21.23 -29.99
CA PRO A 369 10.37 -21.66 -29.25
C PRO A 369 11.66 -21.23 -29.97
N ILE A 370 12.71 -20.99 -29.20
CA ILE A 370 14.07 -20.87 -29.70
C ILE A 370 14.53 -22.27 -30.10
N VAL A 371 14.92 -22.45 -31.36
CA VAL A 371 15.37 -23.73 -31.91
C VAL A 371 16.87 -23.69 -32.13
N ILE A 372 17.60 -24.62 -31.50
CA ILE A 372 19.04 -24.80 -31.68
C ILE A 372 19.30 -26.22 -32.18
N ASN A 373 19.88 -26.32 -33.38
CA ASN A 373 20.30 -27.59 -33.94
C ASN A 373 21.74 -27.88 -33.53
N HIS A 374 21.97 -29.04 -32.91
CA HIS A 374 23.28 -29.49 -32.46
C HIS A 374 23.53 -30.92 -32.93
N THR A 375 24.80 -31.30 -33.08
CA THR A 375 25.17 -32.67 -33.48
C THR A 375 26.24 -33.19 -32.53
N LEU A 376 25.95 -34.31 -31.89
CA LEU A 376 26.82 -34.99 -30.95
C LEU A 376 27.89 -35.77 -31.71
N CYS A 377 29.03 -35.15 -32.02
CA CYS A 377 30.11 -35.84 -32.74
C CYS A 377 31.06 -36.60 -31.79
N LEU A 378 31.38 -37.86 -32.14
CA LEU A 378 32.41 -38.68 -31.50
C LEU A 378 33.79 -38.00 -31.59
N GLY A 379 34.56 -38.01 -30.50
CA GLY A 379 35.91 -37.43 -30.47
C GLY A 379 35.97 -35.90 -30.34
N THR A 380 34.85 -35.23 -30.05
CA THR A 380 34.86 -33.80 -29.73
C THR A 380 35.52 -33.58 -28.36
N ASP A 381 36.41 -32.58 -28.26
CA ASP A 381 37.00 -32.19 -26.98
C ASP A 381 35.90 -31.84 -25.96
N PRO A 382 35.92 -32.43 -24.74
CA PRO A 382 34.90 -32.19 -23.72
C PRO A 382 34.88 -30.74 -23.21
N LYS A 383 35.91 -29.94 -23.53
CA LYS A 383 36.02 -28.52 -23.21
C LYS A 383 35.42 -27.60 -24.29
N LYS A 384 34.99 -28.14 -25.43
CA LYS A 384 34.45 -27.36 -26.54
C LYS A 384 32.94 -27.19 -26.34
N HIS A 385 32.51 -25.98 -26.03
CA HIS A 385 31.10 -25.62 -25.85
C HIS A 385 30.60 -24.83 -27.06
N ALA A 386 29.46 -25.22 -27.62
CA ALA A 386 28.71 -24.35 -28.52
C ALA A 386 28.04 -23.25 -27.69
N CYS A 387 28.32 -21.98 -28.03
CA CYS A 387 27.85 -20.82 -27.27
C CYS A 387 26.82 -20.04 -28.08
N TYR A 388 25.65 -19.80 -27.49
CA TYR A 388 24.57 -19.02 -28.10
C TYR A 388 24.12 -17.91 -27.16
N ASP A 389 24.06 -16.68 -27.66
CA ASP A 389 23.61 -15.52 -26.87
C ASP A 389 22.17 -15.19 -27.25
N ILE A 390 21.29 -15.11 -26.25
CA ILE A 390 19.88 -14.71 -26.41
C ILE A 390 19.54 -13.53 -25.52
N ASP A 391 18.62 -12.68 -25.96
CA ASP A 391 18.14 -11.57 -25.13
C ASP A 391 17.02 -12.04 -24.20
N VAL A 392 17.19 -11.81 -22.90
CA VAL A 392 16.21 -12.12 -21.85
C VAL A 392 15.84 -10.88 -21.06
N GLU A 393 14.59 -10.84 -20.59
CA GLU A 393 14.06 -9.75 -19.78
C GLU A 393 14.25 -10.02 -18.29
N VAL A 394 14.89 -9.08 -17.59
CA VAL A 394 15.16 -9.13 -16.14
C VAL A 394 14.50 -7.95 -15.47
N ASP A 395 14.03 -8.11 -14.22
CA ASP A 395 13.56 -6.97 -13.43
C ASP A 395 14.68 -5.94 -13.24
N ASP A 396 14.33 -4.66 -13.37
CA ASP A 396 15.25 -3.57 -13.09
C ASP A 396 15.66 -3.57 -11.60
N PRO A 397 16.96 -3.60 -11.26
CA PRO A 397 17.41 -3.56 -9.85
C PRO A 397 16.93 -2.32 -9.08
N VAL A 398 16.65 -1.21 -9.77
CA VAL A 398 16.08 0.00 -9.16
C VAL A 398 14.71 -0.28 -8.54
N ARG A 399 13.97 -1.28 -9.04
CA ARG A 399 12.66 -1.68 -8.53
C ARG A 399 12.70 -2.08 -7.06
N ASP A 400 13.73 -2.81 -6.63
CA ASP A 400 13.87 -3.23 -5.23
C ASP A 400 14.28 -2.07 -4.33
N SER A 401 15.07 -1.14 -4.86
CA SER A 401 15.37 0.12 -4.17
C SER A 401 14.10 0.94 -3.96
N MET A 402 13.26 1.11 -4.99
CA MET A 402 11.97 1.79 -4.88
C MET A 402 11.03 1.11 -3.86
N ARG A 403 11.00 -0.23 -3.83
CA ARG A 403 10.22 -0.98 -2.82
C ARG A 403 10.72 -0.70 -1.40
N SER A 404 12.04 -0.67 -1.21
CA SER A 404 12.65 -0.30 0.08
C SER A 404 12.21 1.10 0.52
N PHE A 405 12.26 2.10 -0.38
CA PHE A 405 11.82 3.48 -0.08
C PHE A 405 10.35 3.62 0.30
N LEU A 406 9.46 2.74 -0.19
CA LEU A 406 8.04 2.78 0.13
C LEU A 406 7.71 2.19 1.50
N THR A 407 8.65 1.45 2.09
CA THR A 407 8.50 0.86 3.41
C THR A 407 8.52 1.99 4.44
N PRO A 408 7.43 2.19 5.21
CA PRO A 408 7.39 3.26 6.19
C PRO A 408 8.49 3.05 7.24
N GLN A 409 9.37 4.03 7.39
CA GLN A 409 10.38 4.07 8.46
C GLN A 409 10.05 5.20 9.43
N ASN A 410 10.46 5.03 10.70
CA ASN A 410 10.43 6.04 11.75
C ASN A 410 9.06 6.69 12.04
N THR A 411 7.94 6.00 11.75
CA THR A 411 6.60 6.53 12.03
C THR A 411 6.33 6.72 13.52
N HIS A 412 6.93 5.89 14.37
CA HIS A 412 6.74 5.97 15.82
C HIS A 412 7.39 7.23 16.43
N GLU A 413 8.61 7.57 16.01
CA GLU A 413 9.31 8.77 16.49
C GLU A 413 8.57 10.04 16.09
N LEU A 414 8.03 10.09 14.86
CA LEU A 414 7.18 11.19 14.40
C LEU A 414 5.91 11.35 15.26
N GLU A 415 5.24 10.24 15.59
CA GLU A 415 4.05 10.27 16.47
C GLU A 415 4.37 10.78 17.88
N GLU A 416 5.54 10.44 18.42
CA GLU A 416 6.00 10.91 19.73
C GLU A 416 6.30 12.42 19.71
N LEU A 417 7.02 12.90 18.69
CA LEU A 417 7.32 14.33 18.51
C LEU A 417 6.03 15.15 18.32
N ASP A 418 5.09 14.65 17.53
CA ASP A 418 3.76 15.27 17.39
C ASP A 418 2.99 15.31 18.72
N GLY A 419 3.15 14.28 19.56
CA GLY A 419 2.65 14.28 20.93
C GLY A 419 3.22 15.43 21.77
N LYS A 420 4.55 15.61 21.74
CA LYS A 420 5.24 16.68 22.47
C LYS A 420 4.84 18.07 21.98
N ILE A 421 4.72 18.27 20.66
CA ILE A 421 4.27 19.55 20.08
C ILE A 421 2.91 19.95 20.64
N LEU A 422 1.94 19.03 20.68
CA LEU A 422 0.61 19.31 21.21
C LEU A 422 0.64 19.64 22.71
N GLN A 423 1.41 18.89 23.50
CA GLN A 423 1.57 19.18 24.93
C GLN A 423 2.14 20.59 25.17
N TYR A 424 3.13 21.01 24.37
CA TYR A 424 3.68 22.35 24.48
C TYR A 424 2.67 23.44 24.07
N ILE A 425 1.86 23.20 23.03
CA ILE A 425 0.80 24.14 22.64
C ILE A 425 -0.23 24.31 23.76
N ASP A 426 -0.66 23.22 24.41
CA ASP A 426 -1.59 23.28 25.54
C ASP A 426 -1.00 24.05 26.72
N SER A 427 0.27 23.80 27.05
CA SER A 427 0.99 24.54 28.09
C SER A 427 1.09 26.04 27.77
N ILE A 428 1.41 26.40 26.52
CA ILE A 428 1.45 27.80 26.06
C ILE A 428 0.06 28.45 26.21
N ASN A 429 -1.02 27.75 25.86
CA ASN A 429 -2.37 28.26 25.99
C ASN A 429 -2.77 28.49 27.47
N GLN A 430 -2.43 27.56 28.36
CA GLN A 430 -2.63 27.71 29.81
C GLN A 430 -1.86 28.90 30.37
N LEU A 431 -0.58 29.05 29.99
CA LEU A 431 0.25 30.18 30.41
C LEU A 431 -0.30 31.51 29.87
N LYS A 432 -0.83 31.55 28.65
CA LYS A 432 -1.47 32.74 28.09
C LYS A 432 -2.73 33.12 28.88
N GLN A 433 -3.60 32.16 29.21
CA GLN A 433 -4.78 32.42 30.04
C GLN A 433 -4.39 32.95 31.42
N SER A 434 -3.39 32.32 32.05
CA SER A 434 -2.85 32.74 33.35
C SER A 434 -2.31 34.18 33.30
N ARG A 435 -1.51 34.50 32.27
CA ARG A 435 -1.00 35.87 32.04
C ARG A 435 -2.12 36.89 31.87
N GLU A 436 -3.12 36.57 31.05
CA GLU A 436 -4.26 37.46 30.79
C GLU A 436 -5.11 37.69 32.04
N PHE A 437 -5.30 36.65 32.87
CA PHE A 437 -5.94 36.75 34.17
C PHE A 437 -5.20 37.71 35.10
N TYR A 438 -3.89 37.52 35.27
CA TYR A 438 -3.10 38.37 36.17
C TYR A 438 -2.97 39.82 35.66
N LEU A 439 -2.85 40.02 34.35
CA LEU A 439 -2.84 41.37 33.77
C LEU A 439 -4.19 42.07 33.95
N SER A 440 -5.30 41.39 33.69
CA SER A 440 -6.63 41.97 33.89
C SER A 440 -6.88 42.34 35.36
N PHE A 441 -6.34 41.58 36.30
CA PHE A 441 -6.36 41.93 37.72
C PHE A 441 -5.48 43.13 38.05
N ALA A 442 -4.27 43.21 37.48
CA ALA A 442 -3.33 44.31 37.72
C ALA A 442 -3.84 45.64 37.14
N ASP A 443 -4.53 45.61 36.00
CA ASP A 443 -5.04 46.80 35.30
C ASP A 443 -6.25 47.43 36.02
N ASP A 444 -7.22 46.61 36.48
CA ASP A 444 -8.41 47.05 37.22
C ASP A 444 -8.82 46.02 38.29
N PRO A 445 -8.20 46.05 39.49
CA PRO A 445 -8.44 45.04 40.51
C PRO A 445 -9.89 44.97 40.99
N GLN A 446 -10.55 46.13 41.15
CA GLN A 446 -11.93 46.19 41.66
C GLN A 446 -12.93 45.67 40.63
N GLY A 447 -12.88 46.19 39.40
CA GLY A 447 -13.78 45.74 38.35
C GLY A 447 -13.53 44.29 37.96
N PHE A 448 -12.28 43.83 38.02
CA PHE A 448 -11.94 42.42 37.82
C PHE A 448 -12.57 41.52 38.88
N ILE A 449 -12.41 41.81 40.18
CA ILE A 449 -12.98 40.98 41.26
C ILE A 449 -14.51 40.91 41.12
N CYS A 450 -15.18 42.03 40.86
CA CYS A 450 -16.63 42.03 40.65
C CYS A 450 -17.05 41.15 39.46
N LYS A 451 -16.37 41.28 38.32
CA LYS A 451 -16.64 40.44 37.12
C LYS A 451 -16.34 38.97 37.39
N TRP A 452 -15.26 38.67 38.10
CA TRP A 452 -14.84 37.32 38.43
C TRP A 452 -15.83 36.65 39.38
N LEU A 453 -16.26 37.32 40.46
CA LEU A 453 -17.30 36.83 41.36
C LEU A 453 -18.62 36.56 40.62
N ALA A 454 -19.03 37.48 39.74
CA ALA A 454 -20.22 37.29 38.92
C ALA A 454 -20.06 36.08 37.98
N SER A 455 -18.89 35.88 37.37
CA SER A 455 -18.61 34.71 36.53
C SER A 455 -18.67 33.42 37.33
N GLN A 456 -17.99 33.34 38.48
CA GLN A 456 -17.98 32.15 39.33
C GLN A 456 -19.39 31.81 39.85
N SER A 457 -20.19 32.82 40.20
CA SER A 457 -21.59 32.62 40.59
C SER A 457 -22.41 32.02 39.44
N ARG A 458 -22.25 32.51 38.21
CA ARG A 458 -22.91 31.94 37.03
C ARG A 458 -22.44 30.51 36.75
N ASP A 459 -21.14 30.26 36.77
CA ASP A 459 -20.57 28.93 36.50
C ASP A 459 -21.07 27.92 37.54
N LEU A 460 -21.13 28.32 38.82
CA LEU A 460 -21.68 27.50 39.89
C LEU A 460 -23.16 27.18 39.67
N LYS A 461 -23.97 28.17 39.25
CA LYS A 461 -25.39 27.96 38.90
C LYS A 461 -25.56 26.93 37.78
N VAL A 462 -24.73 27.03 36.74
CA VAL A 462 -24.72 26.07 35.62
C VAL A 462 -24.33 24.67 36.07
N ILE A 463 -23.27 24.52 36.88
CA ILE A 463 -22.80 23.21 37.35
C ILE A 463 -23.81 22.54 38.29
N THR A 464 -24.52 23.33 39.10
CA THR A 464 -25.47 22.82 40.09
C THR A 464 -26.90 22.67 39.56
N ASP A 465 -27.13 23.00 38.29
CA ASP A 465 -28.47 23.07 37.67
C ASP A 465 -29.48 23.83 38.54
N SER A 466 -28.99 24.81 39.30
CA SER A 466 -29.81 25.66 40.16
C SER A 466 -30.48 26.72 39.29
N THR A 467 -31.50 26.26 38.56
CA THR A 467 -32.36 27.05 37.68
C THR A 467 -33.31 27.98 38.47
N THR A 468 -33.38 27.81 39.80
CA THR A 468 -34.05 28.79 40.67
C THR A 468 -33.38 30.14 40.52
N GLY A 469 -34.19 31.16 40.25
CA GLY A 469 -33.77 32.51 39.88
C GLY A 469 -32.84 33.17 40.89
N ASN A 470 -32.39 34.38 40.56
CA ASN A 470 -31.47 35.09 41.42
C ASN A 470 -32.22 35.56 42.68
N ALA A 471 -32.14 34.79 43.78
CA ALA A 471 -32.86 35.06 45.03
C ALA A 471 -32.66 36.47 45.60
N GLU A 472 -31.56 37.14 45.23
CA GLU A 472 -31.30 38.53 45.61
C GLU A 472 -32.03 39.55 44.72
N GLU A 473 -32.21 39.26 43.43
CA GLU A 473 -33.04 40.07 42.53
C GLU A 473 -34.52 39.88 42.86
N GLU A 474 -34.96 38.63 43.08
CA GLU A 474 -36.34 38.29 43.48
C GLU A 474 -36.79 38.96 44.79
N ARG A 475 -35.85 39.44 45.62
CA ARG A 475 -36.13 40.20 46.84
C ARG A 475 -36.44 41.68 46.58
N ARG A 476 -36.02 42.24 45.45
CA ARG A 476 -36.18 43.66 45.14
C ARG A 476 -37.54 43.88 44.46
N ALA A 477 -38.24 44.93 44.87
CA ALA A 477 -39.56 45.25 44.29
C ALA A 477 -39.48 45.49 42.77
N ASP A 478 -38.38 46.08 42.30
CA ASP A 478 -38.13 46.38 40.89
C ASP A 478 -38.20 45.12 40.01
N TYR A 479 -37.80 43.95 40.53
CA TYR A 479 -37.88 42.68 39.80
C TYR A 479 -39.29 42.36 39.32
N TYR A 480 -40.32 42.74 40.09
CA TYR A 480 -41.72 42.49 39.76
C TYR A 480 -42.36 43.59 38.89
N THR A 481 -41.60 44.62 38.50
CA THR A 481 -42.07 45.66 37.57
C THR A 481 -41.83 45.31 36.09
N GLU A 482 -41.17 44.18 35.82
CA GLU A 482 -40.90 43.71 34.46
C GLU A 482 -42.16 43.21 33.72
N GLN A 483 -42.13 43.21 32.39
CA GLN A 483 -43.32 42.91 31.57
C GLN A 483 -43.89 41.50 31.79
N TRP A 484 -43.07 40.53 32.21
CA TRP A 484 -43.53 39.17 32.50
C TRP A 484 -44.43 39.10 33.74
N SER A 485 -44.40 40.10 34.64
CA SER A 485 -45.13 40.04 35.91
C SER A 485 -46.65 40.03 35.70
N TYR A 486 -47.16 40.82 34.75
CA TYR A 486 -48.59 40.85 34.40
C TYR A 486 -49.10 39.50 33.89
N GLU A 487 -48.32 38.85 33.02
CA GLU A 487 -48.67 37.53 32.50
C GLU A 487 -48.53 36.46 33.58
N ALA A 488 -47.48 36.52 34.40
CA ALA A 488 -47.27 35.58 35.51
C ALA A 488 -48.41 35.66 36.53
N VAL A 489 -48.87 36.85 36.89
CA VAL A 489 -50.02 37.07 37.78
C VAL A 489 -51.30 36.50 37.14
N SER A 490 -51.52 36.73 35.85
CA SER A 490 -52.68 36.20 35.13
C SER A 490 -52.69 34.66 35.12
N ARG A 491 -51.55 34.04 34.82
CA ARG A 491 -51.37 32.57 34.87
C ARG A 491 -51.54 32.02 36.28
N TYR A 492 -51.02 32.73 37.30
CA TYR A 492 -51.18 32.36 38.71
C TYR A 492 -52.66 32.37 39.11
N PHE A 493 -53.38 33.46 38.82
CA PHE A 493 -54.82 33.54 39.12
C PHE A 493 -55.64 32.49 38.39
N TYR A 494 -55.37 32.28 37.10
CA TYR A 494 -56.02 31.21 36.33
C TYR A 494 -55.85 29.85 37.01
N ASN A 495 -54.60 29.47 37.33
CA ASN A 495 -54.32 28.19 38.01
C ASN A 495 -54.96 28.11 39.39
N LYS A 496 -54.95 29.21 40.16
CA LYS A 496 -55.56 29.24 41.49
C LYS A 496 -57.08 29.12 41.45
N VAL A 497 -57.73 29.73 40.45
CA VAL A 497 -59.17 29.56 40.20
C VAL A 497 -59.49 28.13 39.79
N GLN A 498 -58.71 27.53 38.90
CA GLN A 498 -58.89 26.11 38.53
C GLN A 498 -58.68 25.18 39.73
N GLN A 499 -57.66 25.43 40.55
CA GLN A 499 -57.43 24.67 41.77
C GLN A 499 -58.61 24.79 42.74
N LYS A 500 -59.11 26.00 42.99
CA LYS A 500 -60.28 26.23 43.85
C LYS A 500 -61.55 25.58 43.29
N ARG A 501 -61.72 25.61 41.97
CA ARG A 501 -62.81 24.91 41.29
C ARG A 501 -62.71 23.40 41.52
N VAL A 502 -61.53 22.79 41.32
CA VAL A 502 -61.32 21.36 41.57
C VAL A 502 -61.56 21.01 43.03
N GLU A 503 -61.08 21.82 43.99
CA GLU A 503 -61.36 21.64 45.42
C GLU A 503 -62.88 21.68 45.72
N LEU A 504 -63.61 22.62 45.10
CA LEU A 504 -65.06 22.73 45.23
C LEU A 504 -65.79 21.56 44.60
N GLU A 505 -65.41 21.13 43.39
CA GLU A 505 -65.98 19.97 42.70
C GLU A 505 -65.74 18.69 43.51
N GLN A 506 -64.55 18.53 44.11
CA GLN A 506 -64.25 17.44 45.05
C GLN A 506 -65.11 17.51 46.31
N ALA A 507 -65.25 18.70 46.93
CA ALA A 507 -66.04 18.89 48.15
C ALA A 507 -67.55 18.69 47.92
N LEU A 508 -68.05 19.01 46.73
CA LEU A 508 -69.44 18.83 46.32
C LEU A 508 -69.73 17.43 45.76
N GLY A 509 -68.72 16.55 45.68
CA GLY A 509 -68.88 15.18 45.16
C GLY A 509 -69.19 15.11 43.66
N ILE A 510 -69.01 16.20 42.93
CA ILE A 510 -69.27 16.29 41.49
C ILE A 510 -68.02 15.75 40.79
N ARG A 511 -67.98 14.43 40.56
CA ARG A 511 -67.05 13.85 39.59
C ARG A 511 -67.58 14.20 38.20
N ASN A 512 -66.92 15.13 37.51
CA ASN A 512 -67.08 15.21 36.07
C ASN A 512 -66.61 13.86 35.46
N PRO A 513 -67.35 13.29 34.48
CA PRO A 513 -67.00 12.03 33.85
C PRO A 513 -65.64 12.06 33.13
#